data_AF-A0AAD0FP87-F1
#
_entry.id   AF-A0AAD0FP87-F1
#
_cell.length_a   1.000
_cell.length_b   1.000
_cell.length_c   1.000
_cell.angle_alpha   90.00
_cell.angle_beta   90.00
_cell.angle_gamma   90.00
#
_symmetry.space_group_name_H-M   'P 1'
#
loop_
_entity.id
_entity.type
_entity.pdbx_description
1 polymer ?
#
loop_
_entity_poly.entity_id
_entity_poly.type
_entity_poly.pdbx_seq_one_letter_code
_entity_poly.pdbx_strand_id
1 'polypeptide(L)'
;MSYTIAPEQVIDYPPERLREFHGSVVEYIDNRVFMLDPGQLVGEAAAQAYRETAAGMFTALGWQGDGRIELLWLPAFVFPLSEHMADVGVGVWHVKQEEDGISYLLSPVPMPFEALHNTPHWKEVRQAAERRRGALGRAVDEVLHYVWDPIGIQANPDCRGEYAAYADRIESQLLRGAGEQELCAALAGMARNEMGVNPDEYRTQRAAAALVAWRASLRD
;
A
#
# COMPACT_ATOMS: atom_id res chain seq x y z
N MET A 1 -3.59 -37.33 -16.19
CA MET A 1 -3.50 -36.91 -14.78
C MET A 1 -3.36 -35.40 -14.78
N SER A 2 -4.27 -34.67 -14.15
CA SER A 2 -4.14 -33.21 -14.04
C SER A 2 -3.27 -32.93 -12.83
N TYR A 3 -2.09 -32.35 -13.05
CA TYR A 3 -1.15 -31.96 -11.99
C TYR A 3 -1.50 -30.55 -11.47
N THR A 4 -2.76 -30.35 -11.08
CA THR A 4 -3.30 -29.07 -10.63
C THR A 4 -3.59 -29.16 -9.14
N ILE A 5 -3.07 -28.21 -8.35
CA ILE A 5 -3.40 -28.09 -6.93
C ILE A 5 -4.90 -27.80 -6.77
N ALA A 6 -5.56 -28.55 -5.90
CA ALA A 6 -6.96 -28.31 -5.58
C ALA A 6 -7.07 -27.12 -4.60
N PRO A 7 -8.13 -26.29 -4.65
CA PRO A 7 -8.30 -25.15 -3.75
C PRO A 7 -8.17 -25.50 -2.26
N GLU A 8 -8.61 -26.70 -1.88
CA GLU A 8 -8.56 -27.20 -0.51
C GLU A 8 -7.13 -27.54 -0.06
N GLN A 9 -6.19 -27.69 -0.99
CA GLN A 9 -4.77 -27.92 -0.70
C GLN A 9 -4.00 -26.60 -0.47
N VAL A 10 -4.62 -25.44 -0.76
CA VAL A 10 -4.05 -24.13 -0.41
C VAL A 10 -4.24 -23.83 1.07
N ILE A 11 -5.35 -24.31 1.66
CA ILE A 11 -5.70 -24.19 3.08
C ILE A 11 -6.09 -25.58 3.58
N ASP A 12 -5.09 -26.35 4.01
CA ASP A 12 -5.24 -27.74 4.48
C ASP A 12 -5.20 -27.87 6.02
N TYR A 13 -5.24 -26.74 6.73
CA TYR A 13 -5.16 -26.63 8.18
C TYR A 13 -6.40 -25.93 8.73
N PRO A 14 -6.84 -26.21 9.98
CA PRO A 14 -7.96 -25.50 10.59
C PRO A 14 -7.58 -24.07 11.01
N PRO A 15 -8.54 -23.14 11.17
CA PRO A 15 -8.27 -21.71 11.43
C PRO A 15 -7.34 -21.44 12.62
N GLU A 16 -7.41 -22.25 13.67
CA GLU A 16 -6.64 -22.08 14.91
C GLU A 16 -5.13 -22.19 14.67
N ARG A 17 -4.71 -22.92 13.62
CA ARG A 17 -3.29 -23.07 13.24
C ARG A 17 -2.67 -21.75 12.80
N LEU A 18 -3.46 -20.76 12.36
CA LEU A 18 -2.95 -19.43 12.01
C LEU A 18 -2.21 -18.74 13.17
N ARG A 19 -2.50 -19.12 14.42
CA ARG A 19 -1.82 -18.56 15.59
C ARG A 19 -0.35 -18.96 15.69
N GLU A 20 0.06 -20.00 14.96
CA GLU A 20 1.43 -20.47 14.90
C GLU A 20 2.22 -19.84 13.74
N PHE A 21 1.56 -19.03 12.91
CA PHE A 21 2.19 -18.48 11.71
C PHE A 21 3.15 -17.35 12.05
N HIS A 22 4.14 -17.18 11.18
CA HIS A 22 5.10 -16.11 11.22
C HIS A 22 4.49 -14.82 10.68
N GLY A 23 4.45 -13.79 11.51
CA GLY A 23 4.01 -12.45 11.14
C GLY A 23 5.11 -11.63 10.48
N SER A 24 4.79 -10.91 9.43
CA SER A 24 5.71 -9.93 8.81
C SER A 24 4.95 -8.67 8.39
N VAL A 25 5.63 -7.54 8.41
CA VAL A 25 5.07 -6.23 8.03
C VAL A 25 5.97 -5.63 6.97
N VAL A 26 5.35 -5.27 5.85
CA VAL A 26 6.04 -4.74 4.67
C VAL A 26 5.31 -3.53 4.15
N GLU A 27 5.95 -2.80 3.26
CA GLU A 27 5.28 -1.74 2.54
C GLU A 27 4.94 -2.18 1.13
N TYR A 28 3.81 -1.69 0.62
CA TYR A 28 3.49 -1.66 -0.81
C TYR A 28 3.34 -3.02 -1.53
N ILE A 29 2.54 -3.95 -0.97
CA ILE A 29 1.90 -4.99 -1.79
C ILE A 29 0.65 -4.40 -2.44
N ASP A 30 0.86 -3.56 -3.46
CA ASP A 30 -0.20 -2.78 -4.13
C ASP A 30 -0.92 -3.58 -5.22
N ASN A 31 -0.18 -4.45 -5.92
CA ASN A 31 -0.76 -5.26 -6.98
C ASN A 31 -1.45 -6.49 -6.38
N ARG A 32 -2.78 -6.40 -6.29
CA ARG A 32 -3.64 -7.45 -5.73
C ARG A 32 -4.22 -8.41 -6.78
N VAL A 33 -3.77 -8.34 -8.04
CA VAL A 33 -4.28 -9.21 -9.12
C VAL A 33 -4.07 -10.70 -8.82
N PHE A 34 -3.06 -11.05 -8.02
CA PHE A 34 -2.73 -12.41 -7.64
C PHE A 34 -3.28 -12.83 -6.26
N MET A 35 -4.13 -12.00 -5.66
CA MET A 35 -4.75 -12.31 -4.37
C MET A 35 -5.96 -13.23 -4.57
N LEU A 36 -5.97 -14.32 -3.81
CA LEU A 36 -7.03 -15.30 -3.78
C LEU A 36 -8.04 -14.93 -2.70
N ASP A 37 -9.32 -15.04 -3.03
CA ASP A 37 -10.41 -14.88 -2.06
C ASP A 37 -10.55 -16.18 -1.25
N PRO A 38 -10.36 -16.16 0.08
CA PRO A 38 -10.51 -17.36 0.92
C PRO A 38 -11.91 -17.98 0.77
N GLY A 39 -12.94 -17.18 0.52
CA GLY A 39 -14.31 -17.65 0.31
C GLY A 39 -14.46 -18.57 -0.91
N GLN A 40 -13.61 -18.39 -1.92
CA GLN A 40 -13.57 -19.25 -3.11
C GLN A 40 -12.81 -20.57 -2.87
N LEU A 41 -11.95 -20.62 -1.84
CA LEU A 41 -11.13 -21.79 -1.53
C LEU A 41 -11.82 -22.74 -0.54
N VAL A 42 -12.41 -22.19 0.53
CA VAL A 42 -12.98 -22.99 1.64
C VAL A 42 -14.48 -22.75 1.86
N GLY A 43 -15.11 -21.89 1.06
CA GLY A 43 -16.48 -21.44 1.25
C GLY A 43 -16.59 -20.30 2.28
N GLU A 44 -17.57 -19.41 2.07
CA GLU A 44 -17.65 -18.14 2.81
C GLU A 44 -17.84 -18.32 4.33
N ALA A 45 -18.62 -19.33 4.74
CA ALA A 45 -18.83 -19.62 6.16
C ALA A 45 -17.53 -20.04 6.88
N ALA A 46 -16.70 -20.87 6.23
CA ALA A 46 -15.41 -21.27 6.81
C ALA A 46 -14.38 -20.14 6.71
N ALA A 47 -14.36 -19.42 5.58
CA ALA A 47 -13.48 -18.28 5.35
C ALA A 47 -13.61 -17.22 6.46
N GLN A 48 -14.81 -16.98 6.97
CA GLN A 48 -15.03 -16.03 8.06
C GLN A 48 -14.22 -16.37 9.31
N ALA A 49 -14.16 -17.64 9.72
CA ALA A 49 -13.38 -18.07 10.89
C ALA A 49 -11.87 -17.87 10.69
N TYR A 50 -11.36 -18.08 9.47
CA TYR A 50 -9.96 -17.77 9.16
C TYR A 50 -9.70 -16.27 9.18
N ARG A 51 -10.58 -15.45 8.57
CA ARG A 51 -10.44 -13.99 8.54
C ARG A 51 -10.47 -13.41 9.96
N GLU A 52 -11.32 -13.92 10.85
CA GLU A 52 -11.35 -13.52 12.26
C GLU A 52 -10.05 -13.87 13.00
N THR A 53 -9.50 -15.05 12.77
CA THR A 53 -8.24 -15.47 13.40
C THR A 53 -7.05 -14.66 12.85
N ALA A 54 -6.98 -14.49 11.53
CA ALA A 54 -5.96 -13.68 10.88
C ALA A 54 -6.05 -12.20 11.31
N ALA A 55 -7.26 -11.66 11.42
CA ALA A 55 -7.51 -10.29 11.91
C ALA A 55 -6.89 -10.07 13.29
N GLY A 56 -7.12 -10.98 14.25
CA GLY A 56 -6.52 -10.89 15.58
C GLY A 56 -4.99 -10.89 15.56
N MET A 57 -4.40 -11.73 14.69
CA MET A 57 -2.95 -11.78 14.48
C MET A 57 -2.41 -10.48 13.86
N PHE A 58 -3.08 -9.95 12.83
CA PHE A 58 -2.69 -8.69 12.19
C PHE A 58 -2.80 -7.50 13.14
N THR A 59 -3.84 -7.43 13.97
CA THR A 59 -3.97 -6.40 14.99
C THR A 59 -2.83 -6.45 16.00
N ALA A 60 -2.36 -7.65 16.38
CA ALA A 60 -1.18 -7.79 17.24
C ALA A 60 0.12 -7.28 16.57
N LEU A 61 0.17 -7.27 15.23
CA LEU A 61 1.26 -6.68 14.42
C LEU A 61 1.07 -5.18 14.15
N GLY A 62 -0.02 -4.55 14.61
CA GLY A 62 -0.27 -3.12 14.47
C GLY A 62 -1.30 -2.71 13.41
N TRP A 63 -1.96 -3.67 12.75
CA TRP A 63 -3.03 -3.39 11.78
C TRP A 63 -4.25 -2.71 12.43
N GLN A 64 -4.80 -1.71 11.74
CA GLN A 64 -5.89 -0.85 12.26
C GLN A 64 -7.31 -1.36 11.95
N GLY A 65 -7.44 -2.48 11.23
CA GLY A 65 -8.74 -3.11 10.99
C GLY A 65 -9.43 -2.73 9.67
N ASP A 66 -8.71 -2.08 8.74
CA ASP A 66 -9.21 -1.75 7.40
C ASP A 66 -8.62 -2.66 6.29
N GLY A 67 -9.17 -2.56 5.08
CA GLY A 67 -8.76 -3.40 3.96
C GLY A 67 -9.32 -4.82 4.00
N ARG A 68 -9.02 -5.59 2.97
CA ARG A 68 -9.55 -6.95 2.78
C ARG A 68 -8.47 -7.99 3.07
N ILE A 69 -8.81 -8.97 3.92
CA ILE A 69 -7.97 -10.14 4.19
C ILE A 69 -8.12 -11.14 3.04
N GLU A 70 -6.99 -11.44 2.39
CA GLU A 70 -6.87 -12.30 1.22
C GLU A 70 -5.69 -13.28 1.37
N LEU A 71 -5.50 -14.18 0.40
CA LEU A 71 -4.33 -15.05 0.31
C LEU A 71 -3.45 -14.73 -0.88
N LEU A 72 -2.14 -14.70 -0.66
CA LEU A 72 -1.13 -14.81 -1.69
C LEU A 72 -0.62 -16.25 -1.71
N TRP A 73 -0.77 -16.97 -2.82
CA TRP A 73 -0.15 -18.29 -2.96
C TRP A 73 1.28 -18.16 -3.49
N LEU A 74 2.24 -18.70 -2.76
CA LEU A 74 3.65 -18.72 -3.13
C LEU A 74 4.06 -20.15 -3.54
N PRO A 75 4.56 -20.34 -4.78
CA PRO A 75 5.09 -21.62 -5.22
C PRO A 75 6.27 -22.10 -4.36
N ALA A 76 6.47 -23.42 -4.27
CA ALA A 76 7.55 -24.02 -3.49
C ALA A 76 8.97 -23.53 -3.88
N PHE A 77 9.21 -23.22 -5.16
CA PHE A 77 10.53 -22.75 -5.63
C PHE A 77 10.95 -21.38 -5.07
N VAL A 78 10.01 -20.63 -4.48
CA VAL A 78 10.31 -19.35 -3.82
C VAL A 78 11.17 -19.56 -2.58
N PHE A 79 11.07 -20.74 -1.95
CA PHE A 79 11.72 -21.05 -0.70
C PHE A 79 13.03 -21.82 -0.93
N PRO A 80 14.05 -21.61 -0.08
CA PRO A 80 15.29 -22.36 -0.15
C PRO A 80 15.04 -23.87 -0.07
N LEU A 81 15.71 -24.64 -0.94
CA LEU A 81 15.61 -26.10 -0.97
C LEU A 81 15.98 -26.76 0.37
N SER A 82 16.74 -26.08 1.23
CA SER A 82 17.11 -26.52 2.56
C SER A 82 15.95 -26.55 3.56
N GLU A 83 14.85 -25.84 3.30
CA GLU A 83 13.70 -25.74 4.20
C GLU A 83 12.75 -26.96 4.10
N HIS A 84 13.07 -27.97 3.27
CA HIS A 84 12.25 -29.19 3.09
C HIS A 84 10.74 -28.91 3.03
N MET A 85 10.35 -27.91 2.24
CA MET A 85 8.96 -27.51 2.14
C MET A 85 8.13 -28.49 1.32
N ALA A 86 6.82 -28.48 1.58
CA ALA A 86 5.85 -29.21 0.78
C ALA A 86 6.02 -28.82 -0.70
N ASP A 87 6.10 -29.82 -1.58
CA ASP A 87 6.33 -29.67 -3.03
C ASP A 87 5.25 -28.82 -3.74
N VAL A 88 4.22 -28.39 -3.03
CA VAL A 88 2.99 -27.74 -3.53
C VAL A 88 2.90 -26.24 -3.24
N GLY A 89 3.87 -25.63 -2.54
CA GLY A 89 3.84 -24.21 -2.17
C GLY A 89 3.00 -23.91 -0.92
N VAL A 90 2.82 -22.63 -0.59
CA VAL A 90 2.13 -22.19 0.63
C VAL A 90 1.18 -21.01 0.39
N GLY A 91 0.05 -21.01 1.10
CA GLY A 91 -0.83 -19.86 1.22
C GLY A 91 -0.34 -18.88 2.29
N VAL A 92 -0.02 -17.66 1.90
CA VAL A 92 0.35 -16.56 2.79
C VAL A 92 -0.86 -15.64 2.94
N TRP A 93 -1.31 -15.44 4.17
CA TRP A 93 -2.41 -14.51 4.45
C TRP A 93 -1.90 -13.09 4.35
N HIS A 94 -2.68 -12.22 3.72
CA HIS A 94 -2.32 -10.83 3.45
C HIS A 94 -3.49 -9.90 3.78
N VAL A 95 -3.15 -8.74 4.34
CA VAL A 95 -4.03 -7.56 4.32
C VAL A 95 -3.20 -6.33 4.01
N LYS A 96 -3.71 -5.48 3.12
CA LYS A 96 -3.17 -4.15 2.86
C LYS A 96 -4.02 -3.12 3.60
N GLN A 97 -3.36 -2.30 4.43
CA GLN A 97 -4.01 -1.17 5.07
C GLN A 97 -4.17 -0.01 4.08
N GLU A 98 -5.34 0.61 4.09
CA GLU A 98 -5.72 1.61 3.09
C GLU A 98 -4.99 2.94 3.27
N GLU A 99 -4.76 3.36 4.52
CA GLU A 99 -4.31 4.73 4.82
C GLU A 99 -2.81 4.97 4.74
N ASP A 100 -1.98 3.94 4.98
CA ASP A 100 -0.51 4.09 5.11
C ASP A 100 0.29 3.22 4.13
N GLY A 101 -0.38 2.40 3.32
CA GLY A 101 0.26 1.53 2.34
C GLY A 101 0.98 0.32 2.95
N ILE A 102 0.88 0.12 4.27
CA ILE A 102 1.47 -1.02 4.97
C ILE A 102 0.68 -2.28 4.63
N SER A 103 1.40 -3.38 4.47
CA SER A 103 0.84 -4.71 4.26
C SER A 103 1.33 -5.65 5.34
N TYR A 104 0.42 -6.46 5.84
CA TYR A 104 0.67 -7.43 6.88
C TYR A 104 0.56 -8.83 6.27
N LEU A 105 1.47 -9.71 6.68
CA LEU A 105 1.58 -11.06 6.16
C LEU A 105 1.59 -12.07 7.31
N LEU A 106 0.90 -13.20 7.14
CA LEU A 106 1.07 -14.39 7.97
C LEU A 106 1.45 -15.56 7.08
N SER A 107 2.60 -16.17 7.36
CA SER A 107 3.11 -17.32 6.62
C SER A 107 3.32 -18.52 7.55
N PRO A 108 3.00 -19.75 7.12
CA PRO A 108 3.28 -20.95 7.91
C PRO A 108 4.78 -21.21 8.11
N VAL A 109 5.63 -20.58 7.29
CA VAL A 109 7.09 -20.65 7.34
C VAL A 109 7.70 -19.24 7.39
N PRO A 110 8.90 -19.07 7.96
CA PRO A 110 9.63 -17.81 7.85
C PRO A 110 9.78 -17.40 6.38
N MET A 111 9.46 -16.15 6.05
CA MET A 111 9.52 -15.70 4.68
C MET A 111 10.98 -15.56 4.23
N PRO A 112 11.40 -16.19 3.11
CA PRO A 112 12.80 -16.37 2.73
C PRO A 112 13.48 -15.11 2.17
N PHE A 113 12.81 -13.97 2.26
CA PHE A 113 13.26 -12.71 1.69
C PHE A 113 14.06 -11.95 2.74
N GLU A 114 15.27 -11.52 2.40
CA GLU A 114 16.15 -10.77 3.31
C GLU A 114 15.46 -9.51 3.87
N ALA A 115 14.66 -8.84 3.03
CA ALA A 115 13.83 -7.70 3.42
C ALA A 115 12.86 -8.02 4.58
N LEU A 116 12.60 -9.30 4.85
CA LEU A 116 11.69 -9.81 5.89
C LEU A 116 12.42 -10.53 7.02
N HIS A 117 13.59 -11.12 6.76
CA HIS A 117 14.44 -11.77 7.77
C HIS A 117 14.92 -10.80 8.85
N ASN A 118 15.01 -9.51 8.52
CA ASN A 118 15.29 -8.42 9.46
C ASN A 118 14.16 -7.39 9.46
N THR A 119 12.89 -7.84 9.48
CA THR A 119 11.78 -6.89 9.56
C THR A 119 12.02 -6.01 10.79
N PRO A 120 12.23 -4.70 10.64
CA PRO A 120 12.25 -3.78 11.77
C PRO A 120 11.01 -4.05 12.61
N HIS A 121 11.11 -4.02 13.95
CA HIS A 121 9.93 -4.14 14.81
C HIS A 121 8.82 -3.27 14.19
N TRP A 122 7.62 -3.78 13.90
CA TRP A 122 6.60 -3.13 13.03
C TRP A 122 6.44 -1.61 13.23
N LYS A 123 6.62 -1.14 14.47
CA LYS A 123 6.78 0.27 14.86
C LYS A 123 7.79 1.06 14.02
N GLU A 124 8.97 0.54 13.73
CA GLU A 124 10.01 1.16 12.91
C GLU A 124 9.59 1.29 11.44
N VAL A 125 8.97 0.24 10.85
CA VAL A 125 8.39 0.30 9.50
C VAL A 125 7.32 1.39 9.45
N ARG A 126 6.42 1.40 10.43
CA ARG A 126 5.38 2.41 10.55
C ARG A 126 5.95 3.82 10.74
N GLN A 127 6.92 4.01 11.62
CA GLN A 127 7.57 5.31 11.81
C GLN A 127 8.28 5.78 10.54
N ALA A 128 8.89 4.87 9.78
CA ALA A 128 9.46 5.21 8.47
C ALA A 128 8.37 5.64 7.48
N ALA A 129 7.23 4.93 7.44
CA ALA A 129 6.08 5.26 6.62
C ALA A 129 5.50 6.64 6.98
N GLU A 130 5.30 6.90 8.27
CA GLU A 130 4.82 8.18 8.79
C GLU A 130 5.80 9.33 8.47
N ARG A 131 7.12 9.08 8.59
CA ARG A 131 8.15 10.07 8.20
C ARG A 131 8.08 10.39 6.71
N ARG A 132 7.95 9.36 5.85
CA ARG A 132 7.83 9.52 4.39
C ARG A 132 6.54 10.22 4.00
N ARG A 133 5.40 9.87 4.62
CA ARG A 133 4.12 10.56 4.43
C ARG A 133 4.21 12.02 4.84
N GLY A 134 4.77 12.31 6.02
CA GLY A 134 4.99 13.70 6.45
C GLY A 134 5.93 14.47 5.53
N ALA A 135 6.95 13.83 4.95
CA ALA A 135 7.81 14.45 3.94
C ALA A 135 7.07 14.69 2.62
N LEU A 136 6.23 13.75 2.18
CA LEU A 136 5.39 13.90 0.99
C LEU A 136 4.42 15.05 1.14
N GLY A 137 3.69 15.15 2.25
CA GLY A 137 2.75 16.25 2.52
C GLY A 137 3.45 17.61 2.47
N ARG A 138 4.64 17.74 3.06
CA ARG A 138 5.46 18.96 2.94
C ARG A 138 5.87 19.26 1.50
N ALA A 139 6.33 18.25 0.75
CA ALA A 139 6.72 18.42 -0.64
C ALA A 139 5.54 18.83 -1.54
N VAL A 140 4.36 18.26 -1.31
CA VAL A 140 3.12 18.64 -2.01
C VAL A 140 2.81 20.10 -1.76
N ASP A 141 2.80 20.52 -0.49
CA ASP A 141 2.52 21.92 -0.11
C ASP A 141 3.50 22.91 -0.78
N GLU A 142 4.80 22.60 -0.75
CA GLU A 142 5.84 23.38 -1.42
C GLU A 142 5.64 23.47 -2.95
N VAL A 143 5.33 22.35 -3.61
CA VAL A 143 5.12 22.32 -5.06
C VAL A 143 3.86 23.09 -5.44
N LEU A 144 2.78 22.98 -4.69
CA LEU A 144 1.56 23.75 -4.98
C LEU A 144 1.81 25.25 -4.83
N HIS A 145 2.52 25.67 -3.78
CA HIS A 145 2.75 27.08 -3.50
C HIS A 145 3.84 27.74 -4.36
N TYR A 146 4.93 27.04 -4.70
CA TYR A 146 6.06 27.66 -5.43
C TYR A 146 6.19 27.26 -6.90
N VAL A 147 5.55 26.17 -7.32
CA VAL A 147 5.65 25.69 -8.71
C VAL A 147 4.32 25.84 -9.43
N TRP A 148 3.21 25.38 -8.84
CA TRP A 148 1.91 25.39 -9.50
C TRP A 148 1.21 26.76 -9.45
N ASP A 149 1.15 27.38 -8.28
CA ASP A 149 0.65 28.74 -7.99
C ASP A 149 -0.21 29.40 -9.10
N PRO A 150 -1.43 28.91 -9.37
CA PRO A 150 -2.24 29.39 -10.49
C PRO A 150 -2.80 30.80 -10.29
N ILE A 151 -2.88 31.29 -9.05
CA ILE A 151 -3.38 32.63 -8.71
C ILE A 151 -2.26 33.64 -8.36
N GLY A 152 -0.99 33.22 -8.42
CA GLY A 152 0.15 34.14 -8.35
C GLY A 152 0.48 34.66 -6.93
N ILE A 153 0.25 33.86 -5.90
CA ILE A 153 0.44 34.23 -4.49
C ILE A 153 1.77 33.73 -3.88
N GLN A 154 2.63 33.07 -4.65
CA GLN A 154 3.90 32.48 -4.16
C GLN A 154 4.87 33.47 -3.48
N ALA A 155 4.74 34.76 -3.77
CA ALA A 155 5.58 35.81 -3.17
C ALA A 155 5.05 36.32 -1.82
N ASN A 156 3.82 35.95 -1.43
CA ASN A 156 3.19 36.39 -0.20
C ASN A 156 3.20 35.27 0.86
N PRO A 157 4.04 35.38 1.90
CA PRO A 157 4.11 34.37 2.96
C PRO A 157 2.80 34.24 3.76
N ASP A 158 1.98 35.30 3.84
CA ASP A 158 0.70 35.27 4.57
C ASP A 158 -0.34 34.38 3.87
N CYS A 159 -0.17 34.11 2.57
CA CYS A 159 -1.06 33.27 1.77
C CYS A 159 -0.59 31.81 1.67
N ARG A 160 0.35 31.38 2.51
CA ARG A 160 0.91 30.01 2.43
C ARG A 160 -0.16 28.92 2.59
N GLY A 161 -1.17 29.17 3.43
CA GLY A 161 -2.26 28.22 3.70
C GLY A 161 -3.35 28.13 2.63
N GLU A 162 -3.34 29.01 1.60
CA GLU A 162 -4.40 29.07 0.58
C GLU A 162 -4.55 27.77 -0.21
N TYR A 163 -3.46 27.01 -0.36
CA TYR A 163 -3.47 25.75 -1.10
C TYR A 163 -3.67 24.50 -0.23
N ALA A 164 -3.81 24.63 1.10
CA ALA A 164 -3.82 23.50 2.02
C ALA A 164 -4.90 22.45 1.70
N ALA A 165 -6.13 22.88 1.41
CA ALA A 165 -7.22 21.97 1.04
C ALA A 165 -6.96 21.20 -0.27
N TYR A 166 -6.20 21.81 -1.19
CA TYR A 166 -5.79 21.17 -2.44
C TYR A 166 -4.63 20.21 -2.21
N ALA A 167 -3.70 20.55 -1.30
CA ALA A 167 -2.58 19.72 -0.91
C ALA A 167 -3.04 18.36 -0.38
N ASP A 168 -4.02 18.33 0.54
CA ASP A 168 -4.58 17.09 1.08
C ASP A 168 -5.13 16.18 -0.03
N ARG A 169 -5.84 16.77 -1.01
CA ARG A 169 -6.42 16.03 -2.12
C ARG A 169 -5.35 15.47 -3.07
N ILE A 170 -4.30 16.25 -3.34
CA ILE A 170 -3.18 15.83 -4.20
C ILE A 170 -2.33 14.76 -3.51
N GLU A 171 -2.03 14.91 -2.22
CA GLU A 171 -1.36 13.88 -1.41
C GLU A 171 -2.14 12.57 -1.48
N SER A 172 -3.46 12.62 -1.28
CA SER A 172 -4.34 11.46 -1.36
C SER A 172 -4.31 10.77 -2.73
N GLN A 173 -4.24 11.52 -3.84
CA GLN A 173 -4.10 10.94 -5.19
C GLN A 173 -2.72 10.31 -5.40
N LEU A 174 -1.65 10.97 -4.96
CA LEU A 174 -0.29 10.44 -5.02
C LEU A 174 -0.15 9.13 -4.26
N LEU A 175 -0.74 9.03 -3.06
CA LEU A 175 -0.76 7.81 -2.25
C LEU A 175 -1.52 6.66 -2.94
N ARG A 176 -2.55 6.96 -3.73
CA ARG A 176 -3.28 5.97 -4.55
C ARG A 176 -2.54 5.58 -5.85
N GLY A 177 -1.34 6.09 -6.08
CA GLY A 177 -0.56 5.72 -7.26
C GLY A 177 -0.78 6.61 -8.49
N ALA A 178 -1.49 7.74 -8.37
CA ALA A 178 -1.74 8.63 -9.51
C ALA A 178 -0.45 9.00 -10.26
N GLY A 179 -0.50 8.94 -11.59
CA GLY A 179 0.59 9.32 -12.49
C GLY A 179 0.56 10.79 -12.87
N GLU A 180 1.58 11.23 -13.63
CA GLU A 180 1.74 12.64 -14.02
C GLU A 180 0.53 13.17 -14.80
N GLN A 181 -0.04 12.37 -15.71
CA GLN A 181 -1.18 12.78 -16.53
C GLN A 181 -2.45 13.01 -15.69
N GLU A 182 -2.71 12.12 -14.73
CA GLU A 182 -3.85 12.21 -13.83
C GLU A 182 -3.72 13.44 -12.92
N LEU A 183 -2.53 13.70 -12.38
CA LEU A 183 -2.26 14.87 -11.54
C LEU A 183 -2.31 16.16 -12.34
N CYS A 184 -1.79 16.19 -13.57
CA CYS A 184 -1.88 17.35 -14.44
C CYS A 184 -3.35 17.70 -14.75
N ALA A 185 -4.17 16.69 -15.06
CA ALA A 185 -5.60 16.88 -15.29
C ALA A 185 -6.32 17.36 -14.02
N ALA A 186 -5.97 16.79 -12.86
CA ALA A 186 -6.52 17.19 -11.58
C ALA A 186 -6.21 18.67 -11.29
N LEU A 187 -4.93 19.06 -11.29
CA LEU A 187 -4.49 20.44 -11.04
C LEU A 187 -5.13 21.43 -12.03
N ALA A 188 -5.16 21.12 -13.33
CA ALA A 188 -5.82 21.96 -14.32
C ALA A 188 -7.34 22.12 -14.03
N GLY A 189 -7.99 21.05 -13.57
CA GLY A 189 -9.38 21.08 -13.11
C GLY A 189 -9.59 21.95 -11.88
N MET A 190 -8.71 21.89 -10.88
CA MET A 190 -8.79 22.73 -9.67
C MET A 190 -8.68 24.21 -10.02
N ALA A 191 -7.68 24.58 -10.83
CA ALA A 191 -7.49 25.95 -11.29
C ALA A 191 -8.72 26.48 -12.04
N ARG A 192 -9.25 25.70 -13.00
CA ARG A 192 -10.37 26.11 -13.83
C ARG A 192 -11.69 26.16 -13.08
N ASN A 193 -12.03 25.09 -12.36
CA ASN A 193 -13.38 24.86 -11.87
C ASN A 193 -13.58 25.41 -10.45
N GLU A 194 -12.53 25.48 -9.66
CA GLU A 194 -12.62 25.89 -8.25
C GLU A 194 -12.04 27.28 -8.03
N MET A 195 -10.95 27.64 -8.71
CA MET A 195 -10.32 28.96 -8.60
C MET A 195 -10.75 29.95 -9.69
N GLY A 196 -11.43 29.46 -10.74
CA GLY A 196 -11.93 30.31 -11.84
C GLY A 196 -10.84 30.90 -12.72
N VAL A 197 -9.64 30.32 -12.74
CA VAL A 197 -8.50 30.79 -13.55
C VAL A 197 -8.16 29.82 -14.67
N ASN A 198 -7.68 30.34 -15.80
CA ASN A 198 -7.21 29.48 -16.88
C ASN A 198 -5.88 28.82 -16.47
N PRO A 199 -5.80 27.48 -16.46
CA PRO A 199 -4.58 26.80 -16.06
C PRO A 199 -3.46 27.06 -17.08
N ASP A 200 -2.28 27.42 -16.58
CA ASP A 200 -1.05 27.43 -17.36
C ASP A 200 -0.60 25.98 -17.56
N GLU A 201 -0.61 25.53 -18.82
CA GLU A 201 -0.31 24.14 -19.18
C GLU A 201 1.13 23.74 -18.79
N TYR A 202 2.11 24.59 -19.10
CA TYR A 202 3.52 24.29 -18.81
C TYR A 202 3.76 24.22 -17.30
N ARG A 203 3.22 25.19 -16.56
CA ARG A 203 3.33 25.23 -15.10
C ARG A 203 2.65 24.03 -14.45
N THR A 204 1.45 23.67 -14.93
CA THR A 204 0.69 22.53 -14.41
C THR A 204 1.42 21.20 -14.68
N GLN A 205 1.95 21.01 -15.89
CA GLN A 205 2.75 19.83 -16.22
C GLN A 205 4.01 19.72 -15.36
N ARG A 206 4.72 20.83 -15.16
CA ARG A 206 5.90 20.88 -14.28
C ARG A 206 5.58 20.54 -12.83
N ALA A 207 4.47 21.05 -12.30
CA ALA A 207 4.02 20.71 -10.95
C ALA A 207 3.69 19.22 -10.83
N ALA A 208 2.95 18.65 -11.79
CA ALA A 208 2.62 17.22 -11.80
C ALA A 208 3.87 16.33 -11.86
N ALA A 209 4.84 16.66 -12.73
CA ALA A 209 6.11 15.93 -12.81
C ALA A 209 6.91 16.03 -11.50
N ALA A 210 6.98 17.21 -10.88
CA ALA A 210 7.67 17.39 -9.60
C ALA A 210 7.02 16.56 -8.48
N LEU A 211 5.69 16.49 -8.43
CA LEU A 211 4.94 15.69 -7.45
C LEU A 211 5.26 14.18 -7.57
N VAL A 212 5.27 13.65 -8.80
CA VAL A 212 5.60 12.24 -9.05
C VAL A 212 7.06 11.95 -8.71
N ALA A 213 7.97 12.85 -9.08
CA ALA A 213 9.40 12.73 -8.75
C ALA A 213 9.63 12.74 -7.22
N TRP A 214 8.95 13.62 -6.47
CA TRP A 214 9.03 13.63 -5.02
C TRP A 214 8.53 12.32 -4.41
N ARG A 215 7.38 11.80 -4.85
CA ARG A 215 6.88 10.50 -4.39
C ARG A 215 7.87 9.37 -4.67
N ALA A 216 8.51 9.35 -5.83
CA ALA A 216 9.52 8.36 -6.17
C ALA A 216 10.77 8.47 -5.28
N SER A 217 11.29 9.68 -5.08
CA SER A 217 12.48 9.92 -4.26
C SER A 217 12.33 9.54 -2.79
N LEU A 218 11.10 9.50 -2.28
CA LEU A 218 10.80 9.10 -0.91
C LEU A 218 10.64 7.57 -0.76
N ARG A 219 10.78 6.79 -1.85
CA ARG A 219 10.75 5.32 -1.82
C ARG A 219 12.14 4.69 -1.81
N ASP A 220 13.17 5.45 -2.19
CA ASP A 220 14.60 5.06 -2.18
C ASP A 220 15.26 5.34 -0.83
#